data_AF-A0A3B5A299-F1
#
_entry.id   AF-A0A3B5A299-F1
#
_cell.length_a   1.000
_cell.length_b   1.000
_cell.length_c   1.000
_cell.angle_alpha   90.00
_cell.angle_beta   90.00
_cell.angle_gamma   90.00
#
_symmetry.space_group_name_H-M   'P 1'
#
loop_
_entity.id
_entity.type
_entity.pdbx_description
1 polymer ?
#
loop_
_entity_poly.entity_id
_entity_poly.type
_entity_poly.pdbx_seq_one_letter_code
_entity_poly.pdbx_strand_id
1 'polypeptide(L)'
;MKTKFINGVSSSPSLSLGLLVTQNALQVQPDAQQDTKEPLRLEQPDPDTRRRAFRWCREFLHGAWKSVTEEEFSISIIRGGLSNKLFLCSLPDGEASVGDEPRNVLLRLYGAILQMSCNKGESRQSNKENHFQGAEAMVLESVMFAILAERELGPKLYGIFPQGRLEQYVPSRKLDTCELSDCSISAEVAEKMAKFHGMRMPFNKEPQWLFGPEVCETSPEAALLSLLESTPSPVVFCHNDCQEGNILLLKGRQSSDKQKLMLIDFEYSSYNYRGFDIGNHFCEWMYDYNCDEFPFFKVDAQNYPSKAQQLHFIESYLRESDRGFDNLSEEDQTKVKEELYVEVNRFSLASHFFWGLWSIIQARLSTIKFGYLEYAQARFDGYFQQKKMWAV
;
A
#
# COMPACT_ATOMS: atom_id res chain seq x y z
N MET A 1 -33.78 -33.71 -31.44
CA MET A 1 -32.50 -33.18 -30.90
C MET A 1 -32.69 -31.71 -30.56
N LYS A 2 -32.77 -31.38 -29.26
CA LYS A 2 -32.70 -30.01 -28.75
C LYS A 2 -31.65 -30.04 -27.64
N THR A 3 -30.46 -29.51 -27.93
CA THR A 3 -29.34 -29.49 -26.99
C THR A 3 -29.47 -28.22 -26.16
N LYS A 4 -29.65 -28.39 -24.84
CA LYS A 4 -29.62 -27.30 -23.85
C LYS A 4 -28.18 -26.81 -23.70
N PHE A 5 -27.95 -25.52 -23.91
CA PHE A 5 -26.73 -24.85 -23.45
C PHE A 5 -26.84 -24.67 -21.93
N ILE A 6 -25.88 -25.24 -21.20
CA ILE A 6 -25.69 -25.01 -19.77
C ILE A 6 -24.77 -23.79 -19.67
N ASN A 7 -25.30 -22.68 -19.16
CA ASN A 7 -24.52 -21.50 -18.79
C ASN A 7 -23.67 -21.86 -17.57
N GLY A 8 -22.40 -22.22 -17.81
CA GLY A 8 -21.38 -22.25 -16.77
C GLY A 8 -20.90 -20.83 -16.49
N VAL A 9 -21.47 -20.18 -15.48
CA VAL A 9 -20.87 -18.97 -14.89
C VAL A 9 -19.61 -19.44 -14.15
N SER A 10 -18.46 -19.25 -14.79
CA SER A 10 -17.16 -19.42 -14.14
C SER A 10 -17.02 -18.32 -13.10
N SER A 11 -17.24 -18.65 -11.82
CA SER A 11 -16.84 -17.80 -10.71
C SER A 11 -15.33 -17.67 -10.73
N SER A 12 -14.80 -16.51 -11.11
CA SER A 12 -13.39 -16.17 -10.88
C SER A 12 -13.08 -16.28 -9.39
N PRO A 13 -11.93 -16.84 -8.98
CA PRO A 13 -11.55 -16.91 -7.58
C PRO A 13 -11.37 -15.49 -7.04
N SER A 14 -12.29 -15.07 -6.17
CA SER A 14 -12.19 -13.80 -5.43
C SER A 14 -11.14 -13.94 -4.33
N LEU A 15 -10.23 -12.97 -4.20
CA LEU A 15 -9.34 -12.80 -3.05
C LEU A 15 -10.20 -12.51 -1.81
N SER A 16 -10.64 -13.56 -1.11
CA SER A 16 -11.38 -13.45 0.14
C SER A 16 -10.54 -12.81 1.24
N LEU A 17 -11.19 -12.25 2.27
CA LEU A 17 -10.55 -11.69 3.47
C LEU A 17 -9.52 -12.66 4.09
N GLY A 18 -9.76 -13.97 3.99
CA GLY A 18 -8.84 -15.01 4.47
C GLY A 18 -7.49 -15.07 3.74
N LEU A 19 -7.41 -14.63 2.48
CA LEU A 19 -6.17 -14.67 1.69
C LEU A 19 -5.26 -13.48 1.97
N LEU A 20 -5.82 -12.27 2.06
CA LEU A 20 -5.05 -11.06 2.40
C LEU A 20 -4.54 -11.08 3.84
N VAL A 21 -5.35 -11.61 4.76
CA VAL A 21 -5.02 -11.64 6.18
C VAL A 21 -3.96 -12.71 6.53
N THR A 22 -3.82 -13.76 5.72
CA THR A 22 -2.77 -14.78 5.89
C THR A 22 -1.47 -14.45 5.14
N GLN A 23 -1.50 -13.56 4.15
CA GLN A 23 -0.35 -13.28 3.27
C GLN A 23 0.33 -11.93 3.55
N ASN A 24 -0.41 -10.91 4.00
CA ASN A 24 0.12 -9.57 4.23
C ASN A 24 -0.11 -9.15 5.68
N ALA A 25 0.88 -9.40 6.53
CA ALA A 25 0.94 -8.76 7.84
C ALA A 25 1.40 -7.31 7.62
N LEU A 26 0.53 -6.30 7.77
CA LEU A 26 1.04 -4.96 8.03
C LEU A 26 1.87 -4.99 9.30
N GLN A 27 3.03 -4.38 9.17
CA GLN A 27 3.84 -4.00 10.29
C GLN A 27 3.79 -2.48 10.36
N VAL A 28 3.14 -1.98 11.40
CA VAL A 28 3.53 -0.72 12.02
C VAL A 28 4.92 -0.95 12.61
N GLN A 29 5.94 -0.26 12.10
CA GLN A 29 7.23 -0.19 12.77
C GLN A 29 7.56 1.26 13.07
N PRO A 30 8.02 1.55 14.30
CA PRO A 30 8.57 2.85 14.59
C PRO A 30 9.83 3.11 13.78
N ASP A 31 9.92 4.31 13.21
CA ASP A 31 11.16 4.84 12.68
C ASP A 31 12.21 4.89 13.80
N ALA A 32 13.22 4.02 13.71
CA ALA A 32 14.45 4.23 14.44
C ALA A 32 15.18 5.42 13.82
N GLN A 33 15.02 6.62 14.38
CA GLN A 33 15.84 7.77 14.02
C GLN A 33 17.18 7.80 14.76
N GLN A 34 18.08 8.55 14.11
CA GLN A 34 19.49 8.80 14.35
C GLN A 34 19.90 9.16 15.78
N ASP A 35 21.20 8.94 16.03
CA ASP A 35 22.02 9.43 17.14
C ASP A 35 21.93 8.74 18.51
N THR A 36 22.32 7.46 18.55
CA THR A 36 23.01 6.90 19.72
C THR A 36 24.44 6.53 19.36
N LYS A 37 25.40 7.13 20.07
CA LYS A 37 26.85 6.91 19.97
C LYS A 37 27.28 5.51 20.45
N GLU A 38 26.84 4.47 19.75
CA GLU A 38 27.51 3.17 19.73
C GLU A 38 27.61 2.71 18.27
N PRO A 39 28.77 2.22 17.79
CA PRO A 39 28.90 1.78 16.42
C PRO A 39 28.11 0.48 16.23
N LEU A 40 26.83 0.63 15.84
CA LEU A 40 26.01 -0.45 15.30
C LEU A 40 26.81 -1.08 14.14
N ARG A 41 27.25 -2.33 14.31
CA ARG A 41 27.74 -3.13 13.18
C ARG A 41 26.60 -3.17 12.16
N LEU A 42 26.79 -2.50 11.02
CA LEU A 42 25.89 -2.61 9.87
C LEU A 42 25.69 -4.10 9.60
N GLU A 43 24.47 -4.61 9.83
CA GLU A 43 24.13 -5.99 9.50
C GLU A 43 24.38 -6.19 8.01
N GLN A 44 25.37 -7.04 7.70
CA GLN A 44 25.68 -7.41 6.33
C GLN A 44 24.75 -8.56 5.92
N PRO A 45 24.25 -8.59 4.67
CA PRO A 45 23.54 -9.74 4.17
C PRO A 45 24.41 -10.99 4.21
N ASP A 46 23.80 -12.17 4.35
CA ASP A 46 24.53 -13.42 4.30
C ASP A 46 25.25 -13.60 2.94
N PRO A 47 26.39 -14.33 2.90
CA PRO A 47 27.19 -14.45 1.69
C PRO A 47 26.43 -15.00 0.47
N ASP A 48 25.46 -15.90 0.68
CA ASP A 48 24.66 -16.46 -0.41
C ASP A 48 23.71 -15.40 -0.99
N THR A 49 23.08 -14.59 -0.14
CA THR A 49 22.26 -13.46 -0.57
C THR A 49 23.08 -12.43 -1.35
N ARG A 50 24.28 -12.08 -0.87
CA ARG A 50 25.20 -11.18 -1.60
C ARG A 50 25.53 -11.73 -2.98
N ARG A 51 25.90 -13.01 -3.08
CA ARG A 51 26.26 -13.64 -4.36
C ARG A 51 25.09 -13.70 -5.33
N ARG A 52 23.88 -14.00 -4.84
CA ARG A 52 22.67 -13.99 -5.68
C ARG A 52 22.34 -12.58 -6.17
N ALA A 53 22.39 -11.59 -5.28
CA ALA A 53 22.16 -10.18 -5.61
C ALA A 53 23.12 -9.69 -6.70
N PHE A 54 24.42 -10.00 -6.57
CA PHE A 54 25.42 -9.72 -7.58
C PHE A 54 25.07 -10.32 -8.95
N ARG A 55 24.71 -11.61 -8.99
CA ARG A 55 24.32 -12.30 -10.23
C ARG A 55 23.10 -11.65 -10.88
N TRP A 56 22.04 -11.39 -10.10
CA TRP A 56 20.83 -10.74 -10.64
C TRP A 56 21.11 -9.33 -11.16
N CYS A 57 21.87 -8.51 -10.43
CA CYS A 57 22.24 -7.17 -10.90
C CYS A 57 23.02 -7.26 -12.21
N ARG A 58 24.02 -8.15 -12.29
CA ARG A 58 24.82 -8.35 -13.50
C ARG A 58 24.02 -8.94 -14.67
N GLU A 59 23.02 -9.78 -14.41
CA GLU A 59 22.20 -10.39 -15.46
C GLU A 59 21.19 -9.40 -16.05
N PHE A 60 20.43 -8.71 -15.20
CA PHE A 60 19.31 -7.86 -15.59
C PHE A 60 19.70 -6.41 -15.93
N LEU A 61 20.76 -5.86 -15.30
CA LEU A 61 21.22 -4.51 -15.58
C LEU A 61 22.30 -4.50 -16.68
N HIS A 62 22.43 -3.38 -17.38
CA HIS A 62 23.43 -3.17 -18.43
C HIS A 62 24.55 -2.22 -17.98
N GLY A 63 25.45 -1.85 -18.90
CA GLY A 63 26.53 -0.90 -18.65
C GLY A 63 27.55 -1.42 -17.65
N ALA A 64 27.97 -0.57 -16.70
CA ALA A 64 28.99 -0.89 -15.69
C ALA A 64 28.67 -2.14 -14.84
N TRP A 65 27.39 -2.51 -14.69
CA TRP A 65 26.99 -3.74 -14.01
C TRP A 65 27.47 -5.02 -14.69
N LYS A 66 27.85 -4.98 -15.98
CA LYS A 66 28.40 -6.13 -16.70
C LYS A 66 29.89 -6.34 -16.41
N SER A 67 30.63 -5.29 -16.04
CA SER A 67 32.07 -5.32 -15.77
C SER A 67 32.42 -5.48 -14.29
N VAL A 68 31.54 -5.06 -13.37
CA VAL A 68 31.77 -5.14 -11.92
C VAL A 68 32.07 -6.57 -11.44
N THR A 69 33.04 -6.69 -10.54
CA THR A 69 33.41 -7.95 -9.88
C THR A 69 32.58 -8.20 -8.60
N GLU A 70 32.57 -9.44 -8.09
CA GLU A 70 31.81 -9.78 -6.88
C GLU A 70 32.41 -9.09 -5.63
N GLU A 71 33.71 -8.81 -5.67
CA GLU A 71 34.46 -8.12 -4.61
C GLU A 71 34.11 -6.62 -4.54
N GLU A 72 33.92 -5.99 -5.70
CA GLU A 72 33.62 -4.55 -5.83
C GLU A 72 32.13 -4.24 -5.61
N PHE A 73 31.25 -5.23 -5.79
CA PHE A 73 29.80 -5.09 -5.60
C PHE A 73 29.45 -4.66 -4.17
N SER A 74 28.68 -3.58 -4.02
CA SER A 74 28.20 -3.14 -2.70
C SER A 74 26.75 -3.57 -2.49
N ILE A 75 26.45 -4.09 -1.30
CA ILE A 75 25.09 -4.43 -0.88
C ILE A 75 24.90 -4.06 0.60
N SER A 76 23.80 -3.39 0.90
CA SER A 76 23.40 -3.09 2.28
C SER A 76 21.92 -3.43 2.49
N ILE A 77 21.56 -3.78 3.73
CA ILE A 77 20.18 -4.05 4.10
C ILE A 77 19.44 -2.72 4.23
N ILE A 78 18.30 -2.58 3.53
CA ILE A 78 17.36 -1.48 3.78
C ILE A 78 16.33 -1.98 4.79
N ARG A 79 16.27 -1.33 5.95
CA ARG A 79 15.21 -1.54 6.92
C ARG A 79 13.97 -0.79 6.43
N GLY A 80 12.81 -1.44 6.43
CA GLY A 80 11.55 -0.81 6.01
C GLY A 80 10.60 -1.69 5.19
N GLY A 81 11.01 -2.91 4.81
CA GLY A 81 10.14 -3.91 4.17
C GLY A 81 9.90 -5.09 5.10
N LEU A 82 8.65 -5.50 5.21
CA LEU A 82 8.12 -6.20 6.39
C LEU A 82 7.67 -7.63 6.00
N SER A 83 7.03 -7.76 4.83
CA SER A 83 6.82 -9.02 4.11
C SER A 83 8.02 -9.47 3.26
N ASN A 84 8.89 -8.52 2.89
CA ASN A 84 9.92 -8.66 1.85
C ASN A 84 11.28 -8.15 2.33
N LYS A 85 12.36 -8.89 2.08
CA LYS A 85 13.73 -8.42 2.41
C LYS A 85 14.20 -7.42 1.37
N LEU A 86 14.60 -6.24 1.81
CA LEU A 86 15.07 -5.15 0.95
C LEU A 86 16.58 -4.96 1.07
N PHE A 87 17.24 -4.81 -0.08
CA PHE A 87 18.66 -4.54 -0.15
C PHE A 87 18.94 -3.40 -1.12
N LEU A 88 19.82 -2.49 -0.76
CA LEU A 88 20.41 -1.52 -1.68
C LEU A 88 21.61 -2.19 -2.34
N CYS A 89 21.61 -2.29 -3.67
CA CYS A 89 22.76 -2.75 -4.43
C CYS A 89 23.36 -1.56 -5.19
N SER A 90 24.68 -1.40 -5.13
CA SER A 90 25.37 -0.23 -5.67
C SER A 90 26.64 -0.59 -6.45
N LEU A 91 26.89 0.15 -7.53
CA LEU A 91 28.20 0.19 -8.18
C LEU A 91 29.25 0.86 -7.26
N PRO A 92 30.55 0.56 -7.43
CA PRO A 92 31.63 1.19 -6.66
C PRO A 92 31.69 2.71 -6.86
N ASP A 93 32.01 3.48 -5.81
CA ASP A 93 32.01 4.95 -5.82
C ASP A 93 32.96 5.59 -6.86
N GLY A 94 33.91 4.82 -7.41
CA GLY A 94 34.87 5.26 -8.44
C GLY A 94 34.58 4.84 -9.88
N GLU A 95 33.65 3.91 -10.12
CA GLU A 95 33.27 3.51 -11.49
C GLU A 95 32.28 4.53 -12.06
N ALA A 96 32.52 5.07 -13.26
CA ALA A 96 31.52 5.89 -13.95
C ALA A 96 30.46 5.01 -14.63
N SER A 97 29.22 5.49 -14.71
CA SER A 97 28.21 4.84 -15.57
C SER A 97 28.66 4.90 -17.04
N VAL A 98 28.45 3.82 -17.77
CA VAL A 98 28.78 3.67 -19.19
C VAL A 98 27.64 4.23 -20.07
N GLY A 99 26.39 4.09 -19.63
CA GLY A 99 25.20 4.60 -20.28
C GLY A 99 24.21 5.19 -19.27
N ASP A 100 22.92 4.91 -19.49
CA ASP A 100 21.81 5.35 -18.65
C ASP A 100 21.50 4.39 -17.49
N GLU A 101 22.37 3.41 -17.21
CA GLU A 101 22.16 2.47 -16.13
C GLU A 101 22.17 3.15 -14.75
N PRO A 102 21.33 2.69 -13.82
CA PRO A 102 21.31 3.22 -12.47
C PRO A 102 22.59 2.83 -11.72
N ARG A 103 23.14 3.76 -10.92
CA ARG A 103 24.24 3.43 -10.00
C ARG A 103 23.81 2.60 -8.79
N ASN A 104 22.55 2.77 -8.39
CA ASN A 104 21.94 2.15 -7.23
C ASN A 104 20.60 1.54 -7.63
N VAL A 105 20.35 0.32 -7.20
CA VAL A 105 19.07 -0.38 -7.40
C VAL A 105 18.58 -0.95 -6.08
N LEU A 106 17.27 -1.00 -5.92
CA LEU A 106 16.63 -1.66 -4.80
C LEU A 106 16.33 -3.10 -5.20
N LEU A 107 16.92 -4.07 -4.49
CA LEU A 107 16.58 -5.48 -4.59
C LEU A 107 15.51 -5.80 -3.56
N ARG A 108 14.34 -6.25 -4.04
CA ARG A 108 13.28 -6.78 -3.19
C ARG A 108 13.18 -8.29 -3.36
N LEU A 109 13.34 -9.03 -2.27
CA LEU A 109 13.13 -10.48 -2.25
C LEU A 109 11.79 -10.81 -1.61
N TYR A 110 10.99 -11.61 -2.31
CA TYR A 110 9.71 -12.11 -1.85
C TYR A 110 9.88 -12.97 -0.59
N GLY A 111 9.00 -12.78 0.39
CA GLY A 111 8.95 -13.62 1.61
C GLY A 111 8.71 -15.11 1.32
N ALA A 112 9.01 -15.97 2.31
CA ALA A 112 8.97 -17.43 2.17
C ALA A 112 7.59 -17.98 1.75
N ILE A 113 6.50 -17.27 2.07
CA ILE A 113 5.13 -17.66 1.73
C ILE A 113 4.87 -17.56 0.22
N LEU A 114 5.40 -16.53 -0.45
CA LEU A 114 5.33 -16.40 -1.91
C LEU A 114 6.28 -17.39 -2.61
N GLN A 115 7.45 -17.67 -2.01
CA GLN A 115 8.46 -18.60 -2.54
C GLN A 115 8.07 -20.09 -2.49
N MET A 116 7.10 -20.48 -1.65
CA MET A 116 6.59 -21.86 -1.62
C MET A 116 5.90 -22.28 -2.93
N SER A 117 5.69 -21.35 -3.87
CA SER A 117 5.08 -21.58 -5.20
C SER A 117 6.09 -22.02 -6.27
N CYS A 118 7.41 -21.91 -6.03
CA CYS A 118 8.41 -22.06 -7.10
C CYS A 118 9.40 -23.22 -6.92
N ASN A 119 9.55 -23.79 -5.70
CA ASN A 119 10.56 -24.83 -5.45
C ASN A 119 10.08 -25.93 -4.48
N LYS A 120 9.52 -27.01 -5.02
CA LYS A 120 9.94 -28.41 -4.86
C LYS A 120 8.85 -29.36 -5.33
N GLY A 121 9.24 -30.26 -6.24
CA GLY A 121 8.52 -31.50 -6.45
C GLY A 121 8.49 -32.32 -5.16
N GLU A 122 7.43 -33.12 -5.06
CA GLU A 122 7.20 -34.20 -4.09
C GLU A 122 6.59 -33.82 -2.72
N SER A 123 5.26 -33.92 -2.69
CA SER A 123 4.48 -34.82 -1.82
C SER A 123 3.44 -34.17 -0.87
N ARG A 124 2.28 -34.83 -0.89
CA ARG A 124 1.10 -34.81 0.01
C ARG A 124 0.00 -33.77 -0.26
N GLN A 125 -1.20 -34.31 -0.25
CA GLN A 125 -2.39 -33.93 -1.02
C GLN A 125 -3.19 -32.72 -0.47
N SER A 126 -2.61 -31.91 0.42
CA SER A 126 -3.27 -30.75 1.06
C SER A 126 -2.75 -29.39 0.60
N ASN A 127 -1.71 -29.34 -0.26
CA ASN A 127 -1.02 -28.10 -0.64
C ASN A 127 -1.37 -27.56 -2.05
N LYS A 128 -2.28 -28.17 -2.80
CA LYS A 128 -2.53 -27.76 -4.20
C LYS A 128 -3.27 -26.43 -4.34
N GLU A 129 -4.21 -26.12 -3.45
CA GLU A 129 -5.00 -24.87 -3.51
C GLU A 129 -4.15 -23.66 -3.08
N ASN A 130 -3.41 -23.77 -1.98
CA ASN A 130 -2.50 -22.72 -1.50
C ASN A 130 -1.35 -22.42 -2.49
N HIS A 131 -0.88 -23.43 -3.24
CA HIS A 131 0.20 -23.27 -4.21
C HIS A 131 -0.25 -22.54 -5.50
N PHE A 132 -1.51 -22.72 -5.91
CA PHE A 132 -2.07 -22.03 -7.06
C PHE A 132 -2.36 -20.56 -6.75
N GLN A 133 -2.84 -20.28 -5.54
CA GLN A 133 -3.17 -18.93 -5.08
C GLN A 133 -1.94 -18.04 -4.89
N GLY A 134 -0.82 -18.57 -4.41
CA GLY A 134 0.43 -17.80 -4.28
C GLY A 134 1.04 -17.39 -5.62
N ALA A 135 0.95 -18.24 -6.63
CA ALA A 135 1.40 -17.92 -7.99
C ALA A 135 0.53 -16.85 -8.65
N GLU A 136 -0.79 -16.88 -8.43
CA GLU A 136 -1.72 -15.87 -8.93
C GLU A 136 -1.44 -14.49 -8.33
N ALA A 137 -1.25 -14.41 -7.00
CA ALA A 137 -0.91 -13.16 -6.32
C ALA A 137 0.40 -12.54 -6.85
N MET A 138 1.45 -13.35 -7.06
CA MET A 138 2.71 -12.87 -7.64
C MET A 138 2.55 -12.31 -9.05
N VAL A 139 1.72 -12.94 -9.88
CA VAL A 139 1.43 -12.46 -11.24
C VAL A 139 0.71 -11.12 -11.18
N LEU A 140 -0.32 -11.00 -10.35
CA LEU A 140 -1.08 -9.76 -10.19
C LEU A 140 -0.19 -8.63 -9.66
N GLU A 141 0.63 -8.88 -8.63
CA GLU A 141 1.57 -7.90 -8.07
C GLU A 141 2.61 -7.47 -9.13
N SER A 142 3.16 -8.43 -9.88
CA SER A 142 4.14 -8.14 -10.94
C SER A 142 3.54 -7.28 -12.06
N VAL A 143 2.31 -7.59 -12.49
CA VAL A 143 1.58 -6.80 -13.49
C VAL A 143 1.26 -5.41 -12.94
N MET A 144 0.83 -5.31 -11.69
CA MET A 144 0.54 -4.04 -11.04
C MET A 144 1.78 -3.15 -11.01
N PHE A 145 2.89 -3.68 -10.49
CA PHE A 145 4.14 -2.94 -10.34
C PHE A 145 4.69 -2.49 -11.70
N ALA A 146 4.66 -3.36 -12.72
CA ALA A 146 5.10 -3.01 -14.06
C ALA A 146 4.28 -1.85 -14.65
N ILE A 147 2.94 -1.88 -14.52
CA ILE A 147 2.09 -0.80 -15.03
C ILE A 147 2.35 0.52 -14.28
N LEU A 148 2.57 0.47 -12.96
CA LEU A 148 2.86 1.65 -12.15
C LEU A 148 4.21 2.27 -12.53
N ALA A 149 5.23 1.43 -12.76
CA ALA A 149 6.53 1.87 -13.25
C ALA A 149 6.43 2.55 -14.63
N GLU A 150 5.72 1.93 -15.58
CA GLU A 150 5.52 2.48 -16.94
C GLU A 150 4.71 3.78 -16.97
N ARG A 151 3.88 4.02 -15.96
CA ARG A 151 3.10 5.27 -15.82
C ARG A 151 3.75 6.31 -14.93
N GLU A 152 4.98 6.08 -14.46
CA GLU A 152 5.70 6.97 -13.54
C GLU A 152 4.94 7.25 -12.23
N LEU A 153 4.12 6.29 -11.79
CA LEU A 153 3.35 6.36 -10.54
C LEU A 153 3.99 5.54 -9.41
N GLY A 154 5.08 4.83 -9.70
CA GLY A 154 5.91 4.13 -8.74
C GLY A 154 7.37 4.08 -9.20
N PRO A 155 8.25 3.39 -8.44
CA PRO A 155 9.64 3.20 -8.83
C PRO A 155 9.76 2.47 -10.17
N LYS A 156 10.77 2.82 -11.00
CA LYS A 156 11.04 2.05 -12.22
C LYS A 156 11.33 0.58 -11.91
N LEU A 157 10.93 -0.30 -12.81
CA LEU A 157 11.20 -1.72 -12.75
C LEU A 157 12.38 -2.07 -13.67
N TYR A 158 13.45 -2.64 -13.11
CA TYR A 158 14.63 -3.04 -13.89
C TYR A 158 14.70 -4.54 -14.16
N GLY A 159 14.06 -5.37 -13.34
CA GLY A 159 14.06 -6.81 -13.55
C GLY A 159 13.09 -7.54 -12.62
N ILE A 160 12.53 -8.65 -13.11
CA ILE A 160 11.66 -9.56 -12.35
C ILE A 160 12.21 -10.98 -12.47
N PHE A 161 12.22 -11.70 -11.36
CA PHE A 161 12.60 -13.11 -11.29
C PHE A 161 11.79 -13.82 -10.18
N PRO A 162 11.75 -15.17 -10.14
CA PRO A 162 10.88 -15.91 -9.22
C PRO A 162 11.10 -15.59 -7.72
N GLN A 163 12.30 -15.13 -7.35
CA GLN A 163 12.64 -14.81 -5.95
C GLN A 163 12.39 -13.34 -5.59
N GLY A 164 12.15 -12.46 -6.56
CA GLY A 164 12.10 -11.03 -6.30
C GLY A 164 12.15 -10.15 -7.55
N ARG A 165 12.47 -8.88 -7.33
CA ARG A 165 12.60 -7.87 -8.38
C ARG A 165 13.69 -6.85 -8.08
N LEU A 166 14.18 -6.22 -9.14
CA LEU A 166 15.06 -5.06 -9.10
C LEU A 166 14.26 -3.82 -9.46
N GLU A 167 14.26 -2.84 -8.56
CA GLU A 167 13.50 -1.61 -8.64
C GLU A 167 14.45 -0.40 -8.62
N GLN A 168 13.94 0.75 -9.03
CA GLN A 168 14.60 2.03 -8.78
C GLN A 168 14.74 2.27 -7.28
N TYR A 169 15.97 2.51 -6.84
CA TYR A 169 16.17 3.12 -5.53
C TYR A 169 15.79 4.59 -5.59
N VAL A 170 14.82 4.98 -4.78
CA VAL A 170 14.33 6.36 -4.68
C VAL A 170 14.86 6.97 -3.38
N PRO A 171 15.80 7.93 -3.43
CA PRO A 171 16.29 8.60 -2.22
C PRO A 171 15.18 9.43 -1.58
N SER A 172 14.69 9.00 -0.42
CA SER A 172 13.54 9.59 0.26
C SER A 172 13.52 9.25 1.75
N ARG A 173 12.58 9.85 2.47
CA ARG A 173 12.10 9.36 3.78
C ARG A 173 10.59 9.16 3.72
N LYS A 174 10.05 8.38 4.65
CA LYS A 174 8.60 8.32 4.89
C LYS A 174 8.13 9.66 5.48
N LEU A 175 6.83 9.93 5.35
CA LEU A 175 6.23 11.03 6.09
C LEU A 175 6.03 10.62 7.55
N ASP A 176 6.06 11.60 8.45
CA ASP A 176 5.55 11.47 9.80
C ASP A 176 4.04 11.76 9.81
N THR A 177 3.30 11.18 10.75
CA THR A 177 1.84 11.33 10.87
C THR A 177 1.40 12.79 10.94
N CYS A 178 2.16 13.63 11.66
CA CYS A 178 1.86 15.05 11.78
C CYS A 178 1.97 15.83 10.46
N GLU A 179 2.80 15.34 9.53
CA GLU A 179 3.00 15.96 8.21
C GLU A 179 1.79 15.77 7.28
N LEU A 180 0.94 14.78 7.53
CA LEU A 180 -0.30 14.59 6.77
C LEU A 180 -1.22 15.81 6.86
N SER A 181 -1.15 16.54 7.97
CA SER A 181 -1.94 17.74 8.22
C SER A 181 -1.41 19.02 7.55
N ASP A 182 -0.19 18.98 7.00
CA ASP A 182 0.37 20.11 6.26
C ASP A 182 -0.42 20.37 4.97
N CYS A 183 -0.82 21.61 4.76
CA CYS A 183 -1.69 22.02 3.65
C CYS A 183 -1.10 21.66 2.28
N SER A 184 0.22 21.81 2.10
CA SER A 184 0.89 21.51 0.84
C SER A 184 1.03 20.00 0.61
N ILE A 185 1.34 19.24 1.66
CA ILE A 185 1.46 17.78 1.61
C ILE A 185 0.09 17.16 1.35
N SER A 186 -0.93 17.57 2.11
CA SER A 186 -2.31 17.08 1.97
C SER A 186 -2.85 17.31 0.55
N ALA A 187 -2.61 18.49 -0.04
CA ALA A 187 -2.98 18.77 -1.43
C ALA A 187 -2.25 17.86 -2.42
N GLU A 188 -0.94 17.64 -2.25
CA GLU A 188 -0.21 16.76 -3.15
C GLU A 188 -0.63 15.29 -3.01
N VAL A 189 -0.91 14.81 -1.79
CA VAL A 189 -1.47 13.45 -1.58
C VAL A 189 -2.80 13.32 -2.31
N ALA A 190 -3.68 14.32 -2.23
CA ALA A 190 -4.95 14.34 -2.95
C ALA A 190 -4.75 14.25 -4.48
N GLU A 191 -3.80 15.00 -5.04
CA GLU A 191 -3.44 14.95 -6.47
C GLU A 191 -2.89 13.56 -6.86
N LYS A 192 -2.02 12.95 -6.04
CA LYS A 192 -1.48 11.61 -6.31
C LYS A 192 -2.58 10.54 -6.26
N MET A 193 -3.46 10.60 -5.27
CA MET A 193 -4.59 9.68 -5.12
C MET A 193 -5.57 9.81 -6.28
N ALA A 194 -5.88 11.03 -6.74
CA ALA A 194 -6.70 11.27 -7.92
C ALA A 194 -6.11 10.61 -9.19
N LYS A 195 -4.80 10.75 -9.41
CA LYS A 195 -4.09 10.07 -10.53
C LYS A 195 -4.15 8.55 -10.40
N PHE A 196 -3.98 8.02 -9.19
CA PHE A 196 -4.08 6.60 -8.91
C PHE A 196 -5.49 6.06 -9.22
N HIS A 197 -6.54 6.77 -8.77
CA HIS A 197 -7.94 6.42 -9.04
C HIS A 197 -8.30 6.44 -10.53
N GLY A 198 -7.63 7.29 -11.33
CA GLY A 198 -7.80 7.36 -12.79
C GLY A 198 -7.21 6.16 -13.56
N MET A 199 -6.51 5.25 -12.88
CA MET A 199 -5.85 4.13 -13.55
C MET A 199 -6.81 3.06 -14.08
N ARG A 200 -6.55 2.64 -15.32
CA ARG A 200 -7.14 1.44 -15.91
C ARG A 200 -6.20 0.28 -15.69
N MET A 201 -6.53 -0.58 -14.73
CA MET A 201 -5.77 -1.78 -14.38
C MET A 201 -6.49 -3.05 -14.85
N PRO A 202 -5.76 -4.10 -15.28
CA PRO A 202 -6.32 -5.34 -15.81
C PRO A 202 -6.75 -6.31 -14.68
N PHE A 203 -7.49 -5.79 -13.68
CA PHE A 203 -7.97 -6.56 -12.53
C PHE A 203 -9.51 -6.59 -12.49
N ASN A 204 -10.07 -7.41 -11.60
CA ASN A 204 -11.51 -7.43 -11.36
C ASN A 204 -12.00 -6.03 -10.94
N LYS A 205 -13.12 -5.59 -11.51
CA LYS A 205 -13.71 -4.26 -11.28
C LYS A 205 -14.83 -4.26 -10.27
N GLU A 206 -15.27 -5.44 -9.83
CA GLU A 206 -16.27 -5.57 -8.78
C GLU A 206 -15.63 -5.27 -7.41
N PRO A 207 -16.21 -4.35 -6.60
CA PRO A 207 -15.69 -3.97 -5.29
C PRO A 207 -16.04 -5.04 -4.24
N GLN A 208 -15.56 -6.27 -4.43
CA GLN A 208 -15.84 -7.42 -3.56
C GLN A 208 -15.03 -7.41 -2.25
N TRP A 209 -14.14 -6.42 -2.09
CA TRP A 209 -13.11 -6.39 -1.04
C TRP A 209 -13.66 -5.98 0.34
N LEU A 210 -14.58 -5.01 0.40
CA LEU A 210 -15.11 -4.54 1.69
C LEU A 210 -16.07 -5.53 2.36
N PHE A 211 -16.77 -6.35 1.56
CA PHE A 211 -17.94 -7.10 2.01
C PHE A 211 -17.95 -8.52 1.43
N GLY A 212 -17.08 -9.37 1.96
CA GLY A 212 -17.10 -10.79 1.64
C GLY A 212 -18.43 -11.46 2.03
N PRO A 213 -18.82 -12.58 1.40
CA PRO A 213 -20.15 -13.20 1.52
C PRO A 213 -20.49 -13.82 2.90
N GLU A 214 -19.69 -13.58 3.94
CA GLU A 214 -19.85 -14.18 5.28
C GLU A 214 -20.46 -13.23 6.32
N VAL A 215 -21.16 -12.17 5.89
CA VAL A 215 -21.81 -11.25 6.83
C VAL A 215 -23.17 -11.78 7.28
N CYS A 216 -23.34 -11.98 8.59
CA CYS A 216 -24.61 -12.37 9.20
C CYS A 216 -25.56 -11.16 9.24
N GLU A 217 -26.80 -11.30 8.74
CA GLU A 217 -27.81 -10.22 8.65
C GLU A 217 -28.17 -9.56 10.00
N THR A 218 -27.82 -10.18 11.14
CA THR A 218 -28.13 -9.69 12.50
C THR A 218 -26.95 -9.04 13.23
N SER A 219 -25.84 -8.78 12.52
CA SER A 219 -24.58 -8.32 13.13
C SER A 219 -24.37 -6.80 12.96
N PRO A 220 -23.57 -6.12 13.81
CA PRO A 220 -23.22 -4.70 13.65
C PRO A 220 -22.75 -4.31 12.24
N GLU A 221 -22.19 -5.27 11.51
CA GLU A 221 -21.80 -5.24 10.10
C GLU A 221 -22.98 -4.90 9.18
N ALA A 222 -24.19 -5.42 9.45
CA ALA A 222 -25.37 -5.23 8.60
C ALA A 222 -25.84 -3.76 8.54
N ALA A 223 -25.70 -3.03 9.66
CA ALA A 223 -26.04 -1.61 9.71
C ALA A 223 -25.02 -0.75 8.92
N LEU A 224 -23.74 -1.12 8.97
CA LEU A 224 -22.70 -0.46 8.18
C LEU A 224 -22.89 -0.73 6.69
N LEU A 225 -23.21 -1.97 6.31
CA LEU A 225 -23.53 -2.36 4.94
C LEU A 225 -24.66 -1.51 4.37
N SER A 226 -25.81 -1.47 5.06
CA SER A 226 -26.97 -0.72 4.60
C SER A 226 -26.68 0.78 4.44
N LEU A 227 -25.89 1.36 5.35
CA LEU A 227 -25.44 2.76 5.24
C LEU A 227 -24.60 2.98 3.98
N LEU A 228 -23.64 2.11 3.72
CA LEU A 228 -22.72 2.25 2.59
C LEU A 228 -23.39 1.93 1.24
N GLU A 229 -24.32 0.99 1.19
CA GLU A 229 -25.20 0.76 0.03
C GLU A 229 -26.03 2.01 -0.31
N SER A 230 -26.46 2.76 0.70
CA SER A 230 -27.18 4.04 0.53
C SER A 230 -26.27 5.25 0.27
N THR A 231 -24.95 5.04 0.17
CA THR A 231 -23.95 6.10 -0.02
C THR A 231 -23.23 5.90 -1.35
N PRO A 232 -23.66 6.58 -2.42
CA PRO A 232 -23.02 6.44 -3.72
C PRO A 232 -21.53 6.79 -3.65
N SER A 233 -20.69 5.87 -4.12
CA SER A 233 -19.25 6.10 -4.30
C SER A 233 -18.78 5.40 -5.58
N PRO A 234 -18.05 6.09 -6.47
CA PRO A 234 -17.58 5.48 -7.70
C PRO A 234 -16.54 4.39 -7.40
N VAL A 235 -16.60 3.29 -8.15
CA VAL A 235 -15.58 2.25 -8.10
C VAL A 235 -14.39 2.65 -8.96
N VAL A 236 -13.24 2.80 -8.32
CA VAL A 236 -11.97 3.24 -8.91
C VAL A 236 -10.85 2.31 -8.46
N PHE A 237 -9.66 2.44 -9.04
CA PHE A 237 -8.50 1.68 -8.56
C PHE A 237 -7.91 2.40 -7.34
N CYS A 238 -8.12 1.84 -6.15
CA CYS A 238 -7.74 2.42 -4.87
C CYS A 238 -6.42 1.86 -4.36
N HIS A 239 -5.68 2.66 -3.60
CA HIS A 239 -4.51 2.22 -2.84
C HIS A 239 -4.89 1.29 -1.69
N ASN A 240 -6.00 1.62 -1.01
CA ASN A 240 -6.58 0.99 0.19
C ASN A 240 -5.75 1.12 1.49
N ASP A 241 -4.49 1.56 1.39
CA ASP A 241 -3.59 1.72 2.54
C ASP A 241 -2.73 3.01 2.44
N CYS A 242 -3.35 4.16 2.17
CA CYS A 242 -2.64 5.43 1.99
C CYS A 242 -2.23 6.09 3.33
N GLN A 243 -1.45 5.39 4.15
CA GLN A 243 -0.84 5.90 5.40
C GLN A 243 0.50 6.62 5.16
N GLU A 244 1.00 7.39 6.14
CA GLU A 244 2.26 8.13 6.07
C GLU A 244 3.47 7.25 5.75
N GLY A 245 3.45 6.00 6.23
CA GLY A 245 4.49 5.02 5.97
C GLY A 245 4.62 4.61 4.49
N ASN A 246 3.58 4.84 3.70
CA ASN A 246 3.48 4.53 2.27
C ASN A 246 3.59 5.78 1.38
N ILE A 247 3.96 6.93 1.96
CA ILE A 247 4.16 8.19 1.26
C ILE A 247 5.61 8.63 1.43
N LEU A 248 6.36 8.62 0.33
CA LEU A 248 7.77 9.01 0.32
C LEU A 248 7.93 10.50 0.02
N LEU A 249 8.61 11.23 0.91
CA LEU A 249 9.13 12.57 0.62
C LEU A 249 10.49 12.47 -0.10
N LEU A 250 10.52 12.90 -1.35
CA LEU A 250 11.67 12.78 -2.25
C LEU A 250 12.79 13.76 -1.87
N LYS A 251 14.01 13.23 -1.71
CA LYS A 251 15.19 14.02 -1.37
C LYS A 251 15.52 15.01 -2.48
N GLY A 252 15.82 16.26 -2.12
CA GLY A 252 16.14 17.33 -3.06
C GLY A 252 14.92 18.01 -3.68
N ARG A 253 13.71 17.58 -3.32
CA ARG A 253 12.44 18.20 -3.74
C ARG A 253 11.66 18.82 -2.59
N GLN A 254 12.24 18.89 -1.38
CA GLN A 254 11.52 19.37 -0.19
C GLN A 254 11.09 20.83 -0.32
N SER A 255 11.87 21.65 -1.03
CA SER A 255 11.55 23.06 -1.31
C SER A 255 10.68 23.26 -2.54
N SER A 256 10.23 22.19 -3.21
CA SER A 256 9.34 22.28 -4.36
C SER A 256 7.90 22.39 -3.87
N ASP A 257 7.12 23.27 -4.49
CA ASP A 257 5.70 23.43 -4.18
C ASP A 257 4.85 22.24 -4.65
N LYS A 258 5.37 21.44 -5.61
CA LYS A 258 4.71 20.25 -6.17
C LYS A 258 5.70 19.15 -6.50
N GLN A 259 5.20 17.92 -6.65
CA GLN A 259 5.95 16.73 -7.09
C GLN A 259 7.08 16.31 -6.14
N LYS A 260 6.89 16.52 -4.83
CA LYS A 260 7.82 16.07 -3.79
C LYS A 260 7.42 14.74 -3.17
N LEU A 261 6.24 14.21 -3.46
CA LEU A 261 5.74 12.96 -2.90
C LEU A 261 5.67 11.83 -3.93
N MET A 262 5.79 10.59 -3.45
CA MET A 262 5.54 9.37 -4.21
C MET A 262 4.78 8.37 -3.33
N LEU A 263 3.66 7.84 -3.83
CA LEU A 263 2.97 6.72 -3.19
C LEU A 263 3.73 5.43 -3.50
N ILE A 264 3.80 4.52 -2.53
CA ILE A 264 4.44 3.22 -2.65
C ILE A 264 3.62 2.17 -1.90
N ASP A 265 4.03 0.90 -2.01
CA ASP A 265 3.45 -0.23 -1.27
C ASP A 265 1.98 -0.51 -1.61
N PHE A 266 1.79 -0.93 -2.86
CA PHE A 266 0.48 -1.18 -3.48
C PHE A 266 -0.07 -2.58 -3.18
N GLU A 267 0.41 -3.25 -2.13
CA GLU A 267 0.07 -4.65 -1.80
C GLU A 267 -1.44 -4.85 -1.53
N TYR A 268 -2.14 -3.80 -1.05
CA TYR A 268 -3.59 -3.81 -0.82
C TYR A 268 -4.41 -3.24 -1.98
N SER A 269 -3.77 -2.77 -3.05
CA SER A 269 -4.47 -2.03 -4.11
C SER A 269 -5.44 -2.92 -4.89
N SER A 270 -6.66 -2.42 -5.09
CA SER A 270 -7.73 -3.12 -5.81
C SER A 270 -8.71 -2.13 -6.41
N TYR A 271 -9.62 -2.60 -7.27
CA TYR A 271 -10.83 -1.81 -7.50
C TYR A 271 -11.68 -1.79 -6.22
N ASN A 272 -12.00 -0.60 -5.76
CA ASN A 272 -12.77 -0.36 -4.55
C ASN A 272 -13.50 0.99 -4.65
N TYR A 273 -14.31 1.32 -3.66
CA TYR A 273 -15.00 2.59 -3.57
C TYR A 273 -14.01 3.72 -3.26
N ARG A 274 -14.07 4.82 -4.04
CA ARG A 274 -13.27 6.03 -3.80
C ARG A 274 -13.39 6.53 -2.36
N GLY A 275 -14.61 6.47 -1.81
CA GLY A 275 -14.91 6.91 -0.46
C GLY A 275 -14.06 6.19 0.57
N PHE A 276 -13.77 4.90 0.35
CA PHE A 276 -12.92 4.12 1.24
C PHE A 276 -11.49 4.64 1.25
N ASP A 277 -10.87 4.87 0.09
CA ASP A 277 -9.45 5.24 0.05
C ASP A 277 -9.18 6.61 0.70
N ILE A 278 -10.06 7.59 0.41
CA ILE A 278 -9.99 8.93 1.01
C ILE A 278 -10.35 8.87 2.50
N GLY A 279 -11.44 8.19 2.86
CA GLY A 279 -11.88 8.04 4.25
C GLY A 279 -10.86 7.31 5.11
N ASN A 280 -10.19 6.30 4.53
CA ASN A 280 -9.09 5.59 5.15
C ASN A 280 -7.90 6.51 5.38
N HIS A 281 -7.47 7.27 4.37
CA HIS A 281 -6.39 8.24 4.52
C HIS A 281 -6.68 9.25 5.64
N PHE A 282 -7.91 9.74 5.76
CA PHE A 282 -8.30 10.63 6.87
C PHE A 282 -8.26 9.95 8.23
N CYS A 283 -8.59 8.65 8.30
CA CYS A 283 -8.42 7.89 9.54
C CYS A 283 -6.96 7.85 9.99
N GLU A 284 -6.01 7.66 9.07
CA GLU A 284 -4.58 7.54 9.38
C GLU A 284 -3.98 8.82 10.02
N TRP A 285 -4.61 9.99 9.89
CA TRP A 285 -4.18 11.20 10.60
C TRP A 285 -4.24 11.06 12.13
N MET A 286 -5.06 10.14 12.63
CA MET A 286 -5.21 9.89 14.07
C MET A 286 -4.19 8.88 14.61
N TYR A 287 -3.57 8.07 13.76
CA TYR A 287 -2.77 6.91 14.18
C TYR A 287 -1.29 7.18 13.93
N ASP A 288 -0.51 7.31 15.01
CA ASP A 288 0.94 7.47 14.91
C ASP A 288 1.63 6.15 15.22
N TYR A 289 2.33 5.64 14.22
CA TYR A 289 3.03 4.36 14.22
C TYR A 289 4.51 4.47 14.66
N ASN A 290 5.01 5.69 14.83
CA ASN A 290 6.37 5.99 15.28
C ASN A 290 6.53 5.97 16.80
N CYS A 291 6.19 4.83 17.41
CA CYS A 291 6.27 4.60 18.86
C CYS A 291 7.17 3.40 19.24
N ASP A 292 8.23 3.66 20.00
CA ASP A 292 9.18 2.61 20.47
C ASP A 292 8.65 1.77 21.64
N GLU A 293 7.57 2.20 22.29
CA GLU A 293 6.98 1.54 23.45
C GLU A 293 5.65 0.90 23.11
N PHE A 294 5.34 -0.24 23.74
CA PHE A 294 4.05 -0.90 23.63
C PHE A 294 2.90 0.10 23.93
N PRO A 295 1.84 0.17 23.12
CA PRO A 295 1.44 -0.80 22.09
C PRO A 295 2.07 -0.59 20.70
N PHE A 296 3.11 0.23 20.61
CA PHE A 296 3.84 0.61 19.38
C PHE A 296 3.02 1.46 18.41
N PHE A 297 1.97 2.10 18.92
CA PHE A 297 1.26 3.17 18.25
C PHE A 297 0.65 4.13 19.28
N LYS A 298 0.31 5.35 18.84
CA LYS A 298 -0.50 6.31 19.57
C LYS A 298 -1.73 6.68 18.75
N VAL A 299 -2.79 7.07 19.45
CA VAL A 299 -4.02 7.55 18.81
C VAL A 299 -4.39 8.89 19.40
N ASP A 300 -4.62 9.86 18.53
CA ASP A 300 -5.24 11.12 18.90
C ASP A 300 -6.41 11.41 17.99
N ALA A 301 -7.63 11.20 18.52
CA ALA A 301 -8.86 11.46 17.79
C ALA A 301 -9.05 12.94 17.41
N GLN A 302 -8.34 13.87 18.08
CA GLN A 302 -8.39 15.30 17.74
C GLN A 302 -7.64 15.62 16.45
N ASN A 303 -6.76 14.71 16.00
CA ASN A 303 -6.01 14.88 14.75
C ASN A 303 -6.80 14.45 13.51
N TYR A 304 -8.01 13.88 13.65
CA TYR A 304 -8.87 13.66 12.49
C TYR A 304 -9.10 14.98 11.75
N PRO A 305 -8.97 15.03 10.41
CA PRO A 305 -9.00 16.29 9.68
C PRO A 305 -10.31 17.03 9.93
N SER A 306 -10.21 18.31 10.28
CA SER A 306 -11.37 19.20 10.40
C SER A 306 -12.08 19.32 9.05
N LYS A 307 -13.36 19.73 9.06
CA LYS A 307 -14.11 19.96 7.80
C LYS A 307 -13.36 20.86 6.82
N ALA A 308 -12.67 21.89 7.30
CA ALA A 308 -11.86 22.77 6.45
C ALA A 308 -10.68 22.03 5.78
N GLN A 309 -9.96 21.19 6.53
CA GLN A 309 -8.86 20.37 5.99
C GLN A 309 -9.38 19.31 5.01
N GLN A 310 -10.51 18.68 5.30
CA GLN A 310 -11.12 17.71 4.39
C GLN A 310 -11.56 18.36 3.09
N LEU A 311 -12.22 19.53 3.14
CA LEU A 311 -12.63 20.27 1.94
C LEU A 311 -11.42 20.73 1.12
N HIS A 312 -10.31 21.11 1.76
CA HIS A 312 -9.05 21.43 1.07
C HIS A 312 -8.47 20.23 0.32
N PHE A 313 -8.44 19.05 0.96
CA PHE A 313 -8.03 17.81 0.32
C PHE A 313 -8.95 17.46 -0.86
N ILE A 314 -10.27 17.48 -0.62
CA ILE A 314 -11.31 17.16 -1.61
C ILE A 314 -11.22 18.09 -2.82
N GLU A 315 -11.02 19.38 -2.61
CA GLU A 315 -10.89 20.36 -3.70
C GLU A 315 -9.65 20.06 -4.57
N SER A 316 -8.52 19.74 -3.95
CA SER A 316 -7.30 19.35 -4.66
C SER A 316 -7.50 18.04 -5.44
N TYR A 317 -8.19 17.07 -4.84
CA TYR A 317 -8.56 15.80 -5.48
C TYR A 317 -9.49 16.01 -6.69
N LEU A 318 -10.53 16.84 -6.57
CA LEU A 318 -11.49 17.10 -7.63
C LEU A 318 -10.88 17.84 -8.81
N ARG A 319 -10.02 18.85 -8.56
CA ARG A 319 -9.27 19.54 -9.62
C ARG A 319 -8.41 18.61 -10.46
N GLU A 320 -7.78 17.62 -9.83
CA GLU A 320 -6.94 16.65 -10.55
C GLU A 320 -7.78 15.56 -11.23
N SER A 321 -8.88 15.10 -10.62
CA SER A 321 -9.70 14.00 -11.15
C SER A 321 -10.72 14.43 -12.21
N ASP A 322 -11.19 15.68 -12.18
CA ASP A 322 -12.14 16.24 -13.14
C ASP A 322 -11.64 17.59 -13.70
N ARG A 323 -11.20 17.57 -14.96
CA ARG A 323 -10.77 18.78 -15.69
C ARG A 323 -11.88 19.82 -15.87
N GLY A 324 -13.15 19.42 -15.70
CA GLY A 324 -14.31 20.30 -15.75
C GLY A 324 -14.61 21.00 -14.43
N PHE A 325 -14.00 20.60 -13.32
CA PHE A 325 -14.34 21.08 -11.98
C PHE A 325 -14.25 22.61 -11.85
N ASP A 326 -13.16 23.22 -12.32
CA ASP A 326 -12.97 24.67 -12.24
C ASP A 326 -13.92 25.46 -13.18
N ASN A 327 -14.59 24.79 -14.14
CA ASN A 327 -15.59 25.41 -15.01
C ASN A 327 -17.01 25.38 -14.41
N LEU A 328 -17.21 24.69 -13.30
CA LEU A 328 -18.49 24.66 -12.57
C LEU A 328 -18.74 26.00 -11.87
N SER A 329 -20.02 26.32 -11.64
CA SER A 329 -20.39 27.46 -10.79
C SER A 329 -19.90 27.25 -9.35
N GLU A 330 -19.71 28.33 -8.57
CA GLU A 330 -19.31 28.21 -7.16
C GLU A 330 -20.32 27.38 -6.34
N GLU A 331 -21.60 27.46 -6.68
CA GLU A 331 -22.67 26.66 -6.07
C GLU A 331 -22.49 25.16 -6.37
N ASP A 332 -22.24 24.82 -7.64
CA ASP A 332 -22.02 23.43 -8.06
C ASP A 332 -20.71 22.86 -7.48
N GLN A 333 -19.63 23.65 -7.46
CA GLN A 333 -18.37 23.24 -6.81
C GLN A 333 -18.60 22.96 -5.31
N THR A 334 -19.35 23.83 -4.62
CA THR A 334 -19.68 23.64 -3.20
C THR A 334 -20.50 22.37 -3.00
N LYS A 335 -21.51 22.15 -3.85
CA LYS A 335 -22.37 20.96 -3.79
C LYS A 335 -21.58 19.67 -3.96
N VAL A 336 -20.73 19.56 -5.00
CA VAL A 336 -19.92 18.36 -5.26
C VAL A 336 -18.92 18.12 -4.12
N LYS A 337 -18.33 19.19 -3.56
CA LYS A 337 -17.43 19.07 -2.39
C LYS A 337 -18.15 18.54 -1.15
N GLU A 338 -19.36 19.04 -0.87
CA GLU A 338 -20.17 18.59 0.27
C GLU A 338 -20.68 17.15 0.10
N GLU A 339 -21.06 16.74 -1.12
CA GLU A 339 -21.44 15.36 -1.42
C GLU A 339 -20.26 14.40 -1.18
N LEU A 340 -19.07 14.73 -1.69
CA LEU A 340 -17.87 13.93 -1.45
C LEU A 340 -17.44 13.96 0.02
N TYR A 341 -17.64 15.07 0.74
CA TYR A 341 -17.40 15.15 2.18
C TYR A 341 -18.27 14.17 2.97
N VAL A 342 -19.56 14.04 2.63
CA VAL A 342 -20.44 13.02 3.25
C VAL A 342 -20.03 11.60 2.86
N GLU A 343 -19.72 11.37 1.58
CA GLU A 343 -19.25 10.08 1.06
C GLU A 343 -18.05 9.56 1.88
N VAL A 344 -16.96 10.32 1.95
CA VAL A 344 -15.70 9.85 2.56
C VAL A 344 -15.81 9.62 4.06
N ASN A 345 -16.59 10.42 4.79
CA ASN A 345 -16.78 10.23 6.23
C ASN A 345 -17.75 9.09 6.58
N ARG A 346 -18.61 8.67 5.64
CA ARG A 346 -19.35 7.42 5.83
C ARG A 346 -18.45 6.22 5.59
N PHE A 347 -17.59 6.28 4.57
CA PHE A 347 -16.64 5.21 4.27
C PHE A 347 -15.46 5.11 5.25
N SER A 348 -15.12 6.17 6.00
CA SER A 348 -14.15 6.08 7.12
C SER A 348 -14.62 5.11 8.22
N LEU A 349 -15.94 4.92 8.38
CA LEU A 349 -16.48 3.87 9.25
C LEU A 349 -16.05 2.47 8.78
N ALA A 350 -16.06 2.22 7.47
CA ALA A 350 -15.56 0.96 6.92
C ALA A 350 -14.06 0.80 7.12
N SER A 351 -13.28 1.88 7.01
CA SER A 351 -11.85 1.83 7.33
C SER A 351 -11.62 1.37 8.78
N HIS A 352 -12.27 2.00 9.76
CA HIS A 352 -12.18 1.57 11.15
C HIS A 352 -12.59 0.11 11.35
N PHE A 353 -13.71 -0.29 10.77
CA PHE A 353 -14.22 -1.64 10.93
C PHE A 353 -13.29 -2.70 10.31
N PHE A 354 -12.82 -2.44 9.09
CA PHE A 354 -11.90 -3.31 8.36
C PHE A 354 -10.59 -3.50 9.13
N TRP A 355 -9.93 -2.41 9.52
CA TRP A 355 -8.65 -2.48 10.23
C TRP A 355 -8.78 -3.02 11.65
N GLY A 356 -9.93 -2.83 12.30
CA GLY A 356 -10.24 -3.46 13.59
C GLY A 356 -10.30 -4.97 13.48
N LEU A 357 -11.03 -5.50 12.49
CA LEU A 357 -11.09 -6.95 12.22
C LEU A 357 -9.74 -7.52 11.80
N TRP A 358 -9.06 -6.84 10.87
CA TRP A 358 -7.72 -7.23 10.42
C TRP A 358 -6.78 -7.40 11.62
N SER A 359 -6.79 -6.44 12.56
CA SER A 359 -5.89 -6.46 13.71
C SER A 359 -6.21 -7.59 14.69
N ILE A 360 -7.50 -7.91 14.92
CA ILE A 360 -7.89 -9.09 15.71
C ILE A 360 -7.32 -10.38 15.12
N ILE A 361 -7.36 -10.53 13.79
CA ILE A 361 -6.82 -11.72 13.15
C ILE A 361 -5.29 -11.74 13.25
N GLN A 362 -4.62 -10.61 13.05
CA GLN A 362 -3.17 -10.52 13.20
C GLN A 362 -2.69 -10.80 14.62
N ALA A 363 -3.45 -10.49 15.66
CA ALA A 363 -3.12 -10.85 17.04
C ALA A 363 -2.88 -12.37 17.22
N ARG A 364 -3.45 -13.21 16.33
CA ARG A 364 -3.26 -14.67 16.33
C ARG A 364 -2.22 -15.17 15.34
N LEU A 365 -2.04 -14.46 14.22
CA LEU A 365 -1.24 -14.93 13.08
C LEU A 365 0.15 -14.29 13.00
N SER A 366 0.27 -13.04 13.42
CA SER A 366 1.48 -12.25 13.25
C SER A 366 2.57 -12.66 14.24
N THR A 367 3.81 -12.68 13.77
CA THR A 367 5.01 -12.85 14.61
C THR A 367 5.62 -11.53 15.06
N ILE A 368 4.97 -10.40 14.73
CA ILE A 368 5.51 -9.06 14.91
C ILE A 368 5.08 -8.51 16.27
N LYS A 369 5.99 -7.82 16.93
CA LYS A 369 5.68 -7.11 18.18
C LYS A 369 4.90 -5.85 17.86
N PHE A 370 3.58 -5.95 17.98
CA PHE A 370 2.63 -4.84 17.84
C PHE A 370 1.43 -5.10 18.75
N GLY A 371 0.86 -4.05 19.37
CA GLY A 371 -0.33 -4.16 20.21
C GLY A 371 -1.60 -4.35 19.40
N TYR A 372 -1.76 -5.50 18.73
CA TYR A 372 -2.87 -5.76 17.81
C TYR A 372 -4.25 -5.68 18.47
N LEU A 373 -4.40 -6.17 19.70
CA LEU A 373 -5.70 -6.10 20.40
C LEU A 373 -6.02 -4.68 20.84
N GLU A 374 -5.01 -3.92 21.29
CA GLU A 374 -5.13 -2.51 21.63
C GLU A 374 -5.49 -1.69 20.40
N TYR A 375 -4.88 -1.99 19.25
CA TYR A 375 -5.18 -1.34 17.99
C TYR A 375 -6.60 -1.65 17.52
N ALA A 376 -7.02 -2.93 17.58
CA ALA A 376 -8.39 -3.31 17.26
C ALA A 376 -9.40 -2.52 18.09
N GLN A 377 -9.19 -2.44 19.42
CA GLN A 377 -10.03 -1.65 20.32
C GLN A 377 -10.06 -0.17 19.89
N ALA A 378 -8.90 0.43 19.62
CA ALA A 378 -8.81 1.81 19.19
C ALA A 378 -9.52 2.08 17.85
N ARG A 379 -9.46 1.15 16.89
CA ARG A 379 -10.20 1.25 15.62
C ARG A 379 -11.71 1.17 15.87
N PHE A 380 -12.19 0.24 16.71
CA PHE A 380 -13.62 0.15 17.03
C PHE A 380 -14.13 1.34 17.84
N ASP A 381 -13.33 1.90 18.75
CA ASP A 381 -13.66 3.14 19.45
C ASP A 381 -13.82 4.30 18.45
N GLY A 382 -12.91 4.42 17.48
CA GLY A 382 -13.00 5.37 16.37
C GLY A 382 -14.27 5.17 15.53
N TYR A 383 -14.61 3.91 15.18
CA TYR A 383 -15.86 3.56 14.50
C TYR A 383 -17.08 4.08 15.26
N PHE A 384 -17.21 3.77 16.55
CA PHE A 384 -18.38 4.18 17.34
C PHE A 384 -18.46 5.69 17.57
N GLN A 385 -17.32 6.38 17.66
CA GLN A 385 -17.27 7.84 17.74
C GLN A 385 -17.77 8.48 16.43
N GLN A 386 -17.25 8.05 15.29
CA GLN A 386 -17.66 8.58 13.98
C GLN A 386 -19.10 8.19 13.62
N LYS A 387 -19.56 6.99 14.01
CA LYS A 387 -20.92 6.51 13.74
C LYS A 387 -21.98 7.45 14.29
N LYS A 388 -21.74 8.10 15.44
CA LYS A 388 -22.66 9.07 16.04
C LYS A 388 -22.92 10.30 15.14
N MET A 389 -21.98 10.61 14.26
CA MET A 389 -22.06 11.75 13.35
C MET A 389 -22.55 11.34 11.95
N TRP A 390 -22.14 10.17 11.47
CA TRP A 390 -22.26 9.81 10.04
C TRP A 390 -23.27 8.72 9.72
N ALA A 391 -23.77 7.98 10.71
CA ALA A 391 -24.78 6.94 10.55
C ALA A 391 -26.18 7.39 10.99
N VAL A 392 -26.49 8.68 10.82
CA VAL A 392 -27.79 9.30 11.11
C VAL A 392 -28.65 9.36 9.85
#